data_AF-A0A841C579-F1
#
_entry.id   AF-A0A841C579-F1
#
_cell.length_a   1.000
_cell.length_b   1.000
_cell.length_c   1.000
_cell.angle_alpha   90.00
_cell.angle_beta   90.00
_cell.angle_gamma   90.00
#
_symmetry.space_group_name_H-M   'P 1'
#
loop_
_entity.id
_entity.type
_entity.pdbx_description
1 polymer ?
#
loop_
_entity_poly.entity_id
_entity_poly.type
_entity_poly.pdbx_seq_one_letter_code
_entity_poly.pdbx_strand_id
1 'polypeptide(L)'
;MAVNPGKAVLGLLLGLGGHALAFAGGFVAARLTTPSPGGGFEDLANVVGTFILIEVLLVFAALGVGIGLMRRGRVDLGGGIIGGWLLGLAALLVLVQVNS
;
A
#
# COMPACT_ATOMS: atom_id res chain seq x y z
N MET A 1 -20.41 20.32 -6.60
CA MET A 1 -20.38 19.10 -7.45
C MET A 1 -21.00 17.98 -6.64
N ALA A 2 -21.96 17.24 -7.20
CA ALA A 2 -22.54 16.10 -6.50
C ALA A 2 -21.48 15.00 -6.34
N VAL A 3 -21.35 14.46 -5.13
CA VAL A 3 -20.43 13.36 -4.81
C VAL A 3 -20.87 12.12 -5.59
N ASN A 4 -19.95 11.49 -6.33
CA ASN A 4 -20.20 10.20 -6.96
C ASN A 4 -19.62 9.05 -6.10
N PRO A 5 -20.46 8.33 -5.34
CA PRO A 5 -19.99 7.32 -4.40
C PRO A 5 -19.30 6.15 -5.10
N GLY A 6 -19.73 5.77 -6.31
CA GLY A 6 -19.10 4.69 -7.06
C GLY A 6 -17.64 4.98 -7.40
N LYS A 7 -17.32 6.23 -7.76
CA LYS A 7 -15.94 6.67 -8.02
C LYS A 7 -15.11 6.73 -6.75
N ALA A 8 -15.70 7.15 -5.64
CA ALA A 8 -15.03 7.14 -4.33
C ALA A 8 -14.68 5.72 -3.89
N VAL A 9 -15.62 4.77 -3.99
CA VAL A 9 -15.40 3.36 -3.66
C VAL A 9 -14.35 2.74 -4.58
N LEU A 10 -14.42 2.98 -5.90
CA LEU A 10 -13.40 2.50 -6.83
C LEU A 10 -12.01 3.02 -6.44
N GLY A 11 -11.89 4.32 -6.14
CA GLY A 11 -10.63 4.89 -5.69
C GLY A 11 -10.13 4.22 -4.41
N LEU A 12 -11.01 4.01 -3.44
CA LEU A 12 -10.69 3.35 -2.18
C LEU A 12 -10.18 1.92 -2.39
N LEU A 13 -10.83 1.14 -3.27
CA LEU A 13 -10.37 -0.20 -3.63
C LEU A 13 -9.01 -0.19 -4.34
N LEU A 14 -8.75 0.80 -5.20
CA LEU A 14 -7.43 0.95 -5.84
C LEU A 14 -6.33 1.29 -4.83
N GLY A 15 -6.62 2.18 -3.86
CA GLY A 15 -5.70 2.49 -2.76
C GLY A 15 -5.40 1.27 -1.90
N LEU A 16 -6.44 0.53 -1.49
CA LEU A 16 -6.28 -0.72 -0.73
C LEU A 16 -5.56 -1.81 -1.51
N GLY A 17 -5.84 -1.92 -2.82
CA GLY A 17 -5.18 -2.87 -3.71
C GLY A 17 -3.67 -2.67 -3.80
N GLY A 18 -3.19 -1.44 -3.56
CA GLY A 18 -1.75 -1.16 -3.40
C GLY A 18 -1.12 -2.04 -2.32
N HIS A 19 -1.70 -2.12 -1.12
CA HIS A 19 -1.15 -2.93 -0.03
C HIS A 19 -1.05 -4.40 -0.40
N ALA A 20 -2.04 -4.94 -1.12
CA ALA A 20 -1.99 -6.32 -1.61
C ALA A 20 -0.78 -6.56 -2.52
N LEU A 21 -0.37 -5.57 -3.33
CA LEU A 21 0.86 -5.65 -4.13
C LEU A 21 2.12 -5.63 -3.28
N ALA A 22 2.16 -4.81 -2.21
CA ALA A 22 3.29 -4.80 -1.28
C ALA A 22 3.45 -6.17 -0.59
N PHE A 23 2.36 -6.75 -0.11
CA PHE A 23 2.36 -8.11 0.46
C PHE A 23 2.79 -9.17 -0.55
N ALA A 24 2.27 -9.11 -1.79
CA ALA A 24 2.67 -10.03 -2.84
C ALA A 24 4.16 -9.90 -3.16
N GLY A 25 4.70 -8.68 -3.20
CA GLY A 25 6.13 -8.44 -3.41
C GLY A 25 6.99 -9.00 -2.27
N GLY A 26 6.59 -8.78 -1.01
CA GLY A 26 7.25 -9.39 0.15
C GLY A 26 7.21 -10.93 0.10
N PHE A 27 6.07 -11.51 -0.27
CA PHE A 27 5.93 -12.96 -0.44
C PHE A 27 6.86 -13.51 -1.53
N VAL A 28 6.93 -12.86 -2.69
CA VAL A 28 7.84 -13.26 -3.77
C VAL A 28 9.30 -13.13 -3.31
N ALA A 29 9.67 -12.04 -2.64
CA ALA A 29 11.00 -11.88 -2.07
C ALA A 29 11.35 -13.03 -1.10
N ALA A 30 10.41 -13.43 -0.24
CA ALA A 30 10.62 -14.54 0.68
C ALA A 30 10.84 -15.89 -0.03
N ARG A 31 10.20 -16.09 -1.19
CA ARG A 31 10.39 -17.31 -2.01
C ARG A 31 11.68 -17.33 -2.80
N LEU A 32 12.22 -16.16 -3.14
CA LEU A 32 13.45 -16.02 -3.93
C LEU A 32 14.71 -15.88 -3.07
N THR A 33 14.55 -15.52 -1.79
CA THR A 33 15.67 -15.37 -0.88
C THR A 33 16.20 -16.75 -0.47
N THR A 34 17.50 -16.98 -0.66
CA THR A 34 18.16 -18.22 -0.24
C THR A 34 18.52 -18.11 1.24
N PRO A 35 18.16 -19.09 2.10
CA PRO A 35 18.40 -19.00 3.53
C PRO A 35 19.86 -18.78 3.88
N SER A 36 20.12 -17.74 4.68
CA SER A 36 21.48 -17.39 5.11
C SER A 36 21.95 -18.30 6.26
N PRO A 37 23.22 -18.75 6.28
CA PRO A 37 23.77 -19.54 7.37
C PRO A 37 23.82 -18.78 8.71
N GLY A 38 23.70 -17.45 8.69
CA GLY A 38 23.94 -16.54 9.82
C GLY A 38 22.74 -16.31 10.74
N GLY A 39 21.70 -17.14 10.69
CA GLY A 39 20.53 -17.02 11.59
C GLY A 39 19.33 -16.26 11.00
N GLY A 40 19.30 -16.03 9.69
CA GLY A 40 18.09 -15.63 8.96
C GLY A 40 17.69 -14.14 9.06
N PHE A 41 18.46 -13.30 9.75
CA PHE A 41 18.18 -11.86 9.84
C PHE A 41 18.27 -11.16 8.48
N GLU A 42 19.28 -11.50 7.67
CA GLU A 42 19.47 -10.96 6.32
C GLU A 42 18.28 -11.31 5.41
N ASP A 43 17.72 -12.51 5.58
CA ASP A 43 16.57 -12.97 4.81
C ASP A 43 15.32 -12.18 5.19
N LEU A 44 15.10 -11.98 6.50
CA LEU A 44 14.02 -11.15 7.01
C LEU A 44 14.17 -9.70 6.52
N ALA A 45 15.39 -9.15 6.54
CA ALA A 45 15.67 -7.79 6.09
C ALA A 45 15.36 -7.61 4.59
N ASN A 46 15.64 -8.61 3.75
CA ASN A 46 15.32 -8.57 2.32
C ASN A 46 13.81 -8.58 2.07
N VAL A 47 13.07 -9.42 2.81
CA VAL A 47 11.61 -9.52 2.69
C VAL A 47 10.93 -8.23 3.16
N VAL A 48 11.28 -7.77 4.35
CA VAL A 48 10.74 -6.53 4.94
C VAL A 48 11.15 -5.32 4.11
N GLY A 49 12.41 -5.28 3.64
CA GLY A 49 12.91 -4.23 2.78
C GLY A 49 12.14 -4.13 1.47
N THR A 50 11.82 -5.26 0.84
CA THR A 50 11.00 -5.30 -0.38
C THR A 50 9.58 -4.78 -0.12
N PHE A 51 8.95 -5.23 0.97
CA PHE A 51 7.64 -4.75 1.38
C PHE A 51 7.63 -3.22 1.58
N ILE A 52 8.56 -2.70 2.39
CA ILE A 52 8.68 -1.26 2.68
C ILE A 52 8.95 -0.47 1.40
N LEU A 53 9.84 -0.94 0.53
CA LEU A 53 10.15 -0.26 -0.72
C LEU A 53 8.90 -0.12 -1.60
N ILE A 54 8.11 -1.19 -1.74
CA ILE A 54 6.87 -1.15 -2.53
C ILE A 54 5.86 -0.21 -1.87
N GLU A 55 5.68 -0.25 -0.55
CA GLU A 55 4.81 0.69 0.17
C GLU A 55 5.20 2.16 -0.06
N VAL A 56 6.50 2.47 -0.02
CA VAL A 56 7.01 3.81 -0.29
C VAL A 56 6.70 4.23 -1.72
N LEU A 57 6.87 3.35 -2.71
CA LEU A 57 6.49 3.66 -4.10
C LEU A 57 4.98 3.87 -4.24
N LEU A 58 4.18 3.08 -3.54
CA LEU A 58 2.72 3.16 -3.56
C LEU A 58 2.19 4.43 -2.90
N VAL A 59 2.79 4.92 -1.81
CA VAL A 59 2.36 6.20 -1.22
C VAL A 59 2.60 7.35 -2.18
N PHE A 60 3.75 7.37 -2.87
CA PHE A 60 4.02 8.40 -3.87
C PHE A 60 3.07 8.30 -5.06
N ALA A 61 2.77 7.08 -5.52
CA ALA A 61 1.79 6.87 -6.59
C ALA A 61 0.39 7.31 -6.17
N ALA A 62 -0.08 6.91 -4.99
CA ALA A 62 -1.41 7.24 -4.46
C ALA A 62 -1.58 8.75 -4.26
N LEU A 63 -0.58 9.43 -3.67
CA LEU A 63 -0.58 10.88 -3.51
C LEU A 63 -0.51 11.60 -4.86
N GLY A 64 0.41 11.20 -5.74
CA GLY A 64 0.60 11.84 -7.05
C GLY A 64 -0.64 11.72 -7.93
N VAL A 65 -1.17 10.51 -8.08
CA VAL A 65 -2.39 10.25 -8.87
C VAL A 65 -3.60 10.88 -8.20
N GLY A 66 -3.76 10.71 -6.89
CA GLY A 66 -4.89 11.24 -6.13
C GLY A 66 -4.98 12.76 -6.22
N ILE A 67 -3.89 13.47 -5.88
CA ILE A 67 -3.82 14.94 -5.98
C ILE A 67 -3.99 15.38 -7.44
N GLY A 68 -3.38 14.68 -8.39
CA GLY A 68 -3.53 14.97 -9.82
C GLY A 68 -4.99 14.88 -10.30
N LEU A 69 -5.74 13.88 -9.85
CA LEU A 69 -7.16 13.72 -10.14
C LEU A 69 -8.01 14.82 -9.48
N MET A 70 -7.72 15.14 -8.20
CA MET A 70 -8.42 16.21 -7.48
C MET A 70 -8.23 17.57 -8.17
N ARG A 71 -7.01 17.89 -8.62
CA ARG A 71 -6.71 19.11 -9.39
C ARG A 71 -7.46 19.18 -10.72
N ARG A 72 -7.86 18.03 -11.29
CA ARG A 72 -8.66 17.91 -12.53
C ARG A 72 -10.17 17.80 -12.25
N GLY A 73 -10.62 18.12 -11.03
CA GLY A 73 -12.03 18.08 -10.63
C GLY A 73 -12.58 16.68 -10.34
N ARG A 74 -11.75 15.62 -10.41
CA ARG A 74 -12.14 14.24 -10.10
C ARG A 74 -11.91 13.92 -8.62
N VAL A 75 -12.49 14.76 -7.75
CA VAL A 75 -12.22 14.74 -6.30
C VAL A 75 -12.59 13.41 -5.64
N ASP A 76 -13.74 12.82 -5.99
CA ASP A 76 -14.21 11.57 -5.40
C ASP A 76 -13.22 10.42 -5.63
N LEU A 77 -12.74 10.26 -6.87
CA LEU A 77 -11.80 9.19 -7.23
C LEU A 77 -10.43 9.45 -6.59
N GLY A 78 -9.93 10.68 -6.66
CA GLY A 78 -8.62 11.03 -6.10
C GLY A 78 -8.58 10.91 -4.58
N GLY A 79 -9.62 11.40 -3.89
CA GLY A 79 -9.81 11.25 -2.46
C GLY A 79 -10.00 9.79 -2.05
N GLY A 80 -10.73 9.01 -2.85
CA GLY A 80 -10.85 7.56 -2.67
C GLY A 80 -9.48 6.86 -2.68
N ILE A 81 -8.63 7.12 -3.67
CA ILE A 81 -7.29 6.50 -3.77
C ILE A 81 -6.44 6.80 -2.53
N ILE A 82 -6.37 8.06 -2.13
CA ILE A 82 -5.59 8.48 -0.95
C ILE A 82 -6.18 7.85 0.31
N GLY A 83 -7.51 7.92 0.46
CA GLY A 83 -8.22 7.36 1.61
C GLY A 83 -8.08 5.83 1.72
N GLY A 84 -8.10 5.12 0.60
CA GLY A 84 -7.90 3.67 0.56
C GLY A 84 -6.49 3.27 1.00
N TRP A 85 -5.47 3.98 0.56
CA TRP A 85 -4.10 3.75 1.03
C TRP A 85 -3.95 4.08 2.53
N LEU A 86 -4.50 5.21 3.00
CA LEU A 86 -4.47 5.56 4.43
C LEU A 86 -5.20 4.52 5.30
N LEU A 87 -6.34 4.01 4.82
CA LEU A 87 -7.10 2.99 5.53
C LEU A 87 -6.32 1.66 5.62
N GLY A 88 -5.64 1.26 4.55
CA GLY A 88 -4.79 0.07 4.58
C GLY A 88 -3.60 0.23 5.51
N LEU A 89 -2.95 1.40 5.53
CA LEU A 89 -1.91 1.73 6.51
C LEU A 89 -2.44 1.65 7.95
N ALA A 90 -3.60 2.25 8.23
CA ALA A 90 -4.22 2.19 9.55
C ALA A 90 -4.52 0.75 9.98
N ALA A 91 -5.04 -0.08 9.07
CA ALA A 91 -5.28 -1.50 9.33
C ALA A 91 -3.98 -2.25 9.65
N LEU A 92 -2.89 -1.97 8.92
CA LEU A 92 -1.58 -2.56 9.18
C LEU A 92 -1.03 -2.16 10.56
N LEU A 93 -1.14 -0.88 10.94
CA LEU A 93 -0.71 -0.39 12.25
C LEU A 93 -1.49 -1.06 13.39
N VAL A 94 -2.82 -1.21 13.24
CA VAL A 94 -3.65 -1.92 14.21
C VAL A 94 -3.22 -3.38 14.33
N LEU A 95 -2.99 -4.07 13.20
CA LEU A 95 -2.52 -5.46 13.21
C LEU A 95 -1.18 -5.59 13.94
N VAL A 96 -0.23 -4.68 13.69
CA VAL A 96 1.06 -4.68 14.40
C VAL A 96 0.84 -4.50 15.91
N GLN A 97 0.03 -3.52 16.31
CA GLN A 97 -0.22 -3.22 17.73
C GLN A 97 -0.93 -4.36 18.48
N VAL A 98 -1.81 -5.10 17.82
CA VAL A 98 -2.53 -6.24 18.42
C VAL A 98 -1.62 -7.47 18.60
N ASN A 99 -0.57 -7.60 17.78
CA ASN A 99 0.34 -8.76 17.80
C ASN A 99 1.68 -8.48 18.50
N SER A 100 1.89 -7.26 19.02
CA SER A 100 3.06 -6.85 19.82
C SER A 100 2.75 -6.86 21.31
#